data_AF-A0A239C0X1-F1
#
_entry.id   AF-A0A239C0X1-F1
#
_cell.length_a   1.000
_cell.length_b   1.000
_cell.length_c   1.000
_cell.angle_alpha   90.00
_cell.angle_beta   90.00
_cell.angle_gamma   90.00
#
_symmetry.space_group_name_H-M   'P 1'
#
loop_
_entity.id
_entity.type
_entity.pdbx_description
1 polymer ?
#
loop_
_entity_poly.entity_id
_entity_poly.type
_entity_poly.pdbx_seq_one_letter_code
_entity_poly.pdbx_strand_id
1 'polypeptide(L)' 'MSELKEFLDKLSACDCNLVVLTLISANRVYCRLFKDGQYIDRVFVNDPLIVTELYKLCGRGEEIDADGIAKLRQKFIAV' A
#
# COMPACT_ATOMS: atom_id res chain seq x y z
N MET A 1 13.50 -11.86 -2.44
CA MET A 1 13.14 -10.52 -1.94
C MET A 1 11.88 -10.65 -1.11
N SER A 2 11.75 -9.95 0.01
CA SER A 2 10.53 -10.01 0.84
C SER A 2 9.37 -9.28 0.14
N GLU A 3 8.14 -9.73 0.35
CA GLU A 3 6.92 -9.08 -0.16
C GLU A 3 6.86 -7.61 0.27
N LEU A 4 7.28 -7.32 1.51
CA LEU A 4 7.41 -5.95 2.02
C LEU A 4 8.34 -5.09 1.15
N LYS A 5 9.52 -5.61 0.80
CA LYS A 5 10.48 -4.86 0.00
C LYS A 5 9.92 -4.55 -1.39
N GLU A 6 9.28 -5.53 -2.04
CA GLU A 6 8.64 -5.31 -3.34
C GLU A 6 7.52 -4.25 -3.26
N PHE A 7 6.71 -4.31 -2.22
CA PHE A 7 5.64 -3.34 -1.98
C PHE A 7 6.20 -1.91 -1.79
N LEU A 8 7.24 -1.75 -0.97
CA LEU A 8 7.88 -0.44 -0.73
C LEU A 8 8.65 0.08 -1.94
N ASP A 9 9.32 -0.80 -2.68
CA ASP A 9 10.04 -0.44 -3.90
C ASP A 9 9.05 0.10 -4.93
N LYS A 10 7.89 -0.55 -5.11
CA LYS A 10 6.84 -0.07 -6.01
C LYS A 10 6.17 1.22 -5.52
N LEU A 11 5.90 1.33 -4.22
CA LEU A 11 5.39 2.57 -3.63
C LEU A 11 6.34 3.75 -3.87
N SER A 12 7.65 3.51 -3.81
CA SER A 12 8.69 4.55 -3.94
C SER A 12 8.98 4.88 -5.40
N ALA A 13 9.08 3.87 -6.27
CA ALA A 13 9.39 4.05 -7.69
C ALA A 13 8.29 4.81 -8.46
N CYS A 14 7.04 4.68 -8.01
CA CYS A 14 5.90 5.22 -8.73
C CYS A 14 5.45 6.60 -8.23
N ASP A 15 6.10 7.21 -7.23
CA ASP A 15 5.68 8.47 -6.60
C ASP A 15 4.16 8.52 -6.32
N CYS A 16 3.61 7.40 -5.85
CA CYS A 16 2.18 7.26 -5.65
C CYS A 16 1.69 8.26 -4.60
N ASN A 17 0.56 8.92 -4.90
CA ASN A 17 -0.15 9.77 -3.96
C ASN A 17 -1.49 9.17 -3.50
N LEU A 18 -1.86 8.00 -4.04
CA LEU A 18 -3.04 7.26 -3.61
C LEU A 18 -2.81 5.75 -3.76
N VAL A 19 -3.23 4.99 -2.75
CA VAL A 19 -3.37 3.53 -2.81
C VAL A 19 -4.80 3.17 -2.53
N VAL A 20 -5.40 2.36 -3.40
CA VAL A 20 -6.73 1.79 -3.16
C VAL A 20 -6.57 0.33 -2.81
N LEU A 21 -7.00 -0.04 -1.61
CA LEU A 21 -7.06 -1.40 -1.13
C LEU A 21 -8.30 -2.09 -1.69
N THR A 22 -8.19 -3.37 -1.97
CA THR A 22 -9.33 -4.21 -2.33
C THR A 22 -9.14 -5.54 -1.64
N LEU A 23 -10.03 -5.84 -0.70
CA LEU A 23 -10.02 -7.11 0.01
C LEU A 23 -10.37 -8.24 -0.96
N ILE A 24 -9.45 -9.18 -1.17
CA ILE A 24 -9.71 -10.39 -1.95
C ILE A 24 -10.12 -11.53 -1.02
N SER A 25 -9.47 -11.64 0.14
CA SER A 25 -9.80 -12.60 1.20
C SER A 25 -9.23 -12.13 2.53
N ALA A 26 -9.57 -12.81 3.63
CA ALA A 26 -9.19 -12.42 5.00
C ALA A 26 -7.69 -12.09 5.18
N ASN A 27 -6.82 -12.72 4.38
CA ASN A 27 -5.36 -12.55 4.47
C ASN A 27 -4.74 -12.00 3.17
N ARG A 28 -5.55 -11.56 2.20
CA ARG A 28 -5.05 -11.11 0.89
C ARG A 28 -5.68 -9.79 0.50
N VAL A 29 -4.82 -8.78 0.36
CA VAL A 29 -5.19 -7.45 -0.07
C VAL A 29 -4.55 -7.16 -1.41
N TYR A 30 -5.34 -6.54 -2.27
CA TYR A 30 -4.88 -6.03 -3.55
C TYR A 30 -4.74 -4.52 -3.47
N CYS A 31 -3.52 -4.04 -3.60
CA CYS A 31 -3.18 -2.62 -3.54
C CYS A 31 -3.04 -2.10 -4.96
N ARG A 32 -3.93 -1.19 -5.36
CA ARG A 32 -3.81 -0.44 -6.62
C ARG A 32 -3.15 0.89 -6.36
N LEU A 33 -2.09 1.16 -7.10
CA LEU A 33 -1.25 2.35 -6.95
C LEU A 33 -1.68 3.40 -7.97
N PHE A 34 -1.88 4.63 -7.51
CA PHE A 34 -2.26 5.76 -8.35
C PHE A 34 -1.30 6.93 -8.14
N LYS A 35 -1.07 7.66 -9.22
CA LYS A 35 -0.36 8.95 -9.24
C LYS A 35 -1.21 9.96 -9.98
N ASP A 36 -1.60 11.03 -9.30
CA ASP A 36 -2.38 12.14 -9.86
C ASP A 36 -3.66 11.65 -10.56
N GLY A 37 -4.33 10.66 -9.96
CA GLY A 37 -5.55 10.03 -10.49
C GLY A 37 -5.32 8.98 -11.58
N GLN A 38 -4.09 8.78 -12.05
CA GLN A 38 -3.76 7.74 -13.03
C GLN A 38 -3.36 6.44 -12.34
N TYR A 39 -3.93 5.33 -12.80
CA TYR A 39 -3.51 4.00 -12.35
C TYR A 39 -2.09 3.70 -12.87
N ILE A 40 -1.19 3.34 -11.97
CA ILE A 40 0.22 3.07 -12.29
C ILE A 40 0.49 1.57 -12.27
N ASP A 41 0.21 0.91 -11.15
CA ASP A 41 0.52 -0.50 -10.96
C ASP A 41 -0.32 -1.12 -9.85
N ARG A 42 -0.10 -2.41 -9.60
CA ARG A 42 -0.74 -3.22 -8.57
C ARG A 42 0.26 -4.07 -7.82
N VAL A 43 -0.06 -4.33 -6.56
CA VAL A 43 0.66 -5.27 -5.70
C VAL A 43 -0.34 -6.15 -4.96
N PHE A 44 -0.07 -7.44 -4.92
CA PHE A 44 -0.73 -8.35 -4.00
C PHE A 44 0.06 -8.40 -2.71
N VAL A 45 -0.62 -8.20 -1.59
CA VAL A 45 -0.04 -8.24 -0.26
C VAL A 45 -0.78 -9.33 0.52
N ASN A 46 -0.03 -10.32 1.00
CA ASN A 46 -0.54 -11.42 1.80
C ASN A 46 0.08 -11.49 3.20
N ASP A 47 1.15 -10.74 3.45
CA ASP A 47 1.81 -10.67 4.72
C ASP A 47 0.86 -10.03 5.78
N PRO A 48 0.51 -10.76 6.84
CA PRO A 48 -0.45 -10.29 7.84
C PRO A 48 -0.04 -8.98 8.53
N LEU A 49 1.27 -8.73 8.69
CA LEU A 49 1.77 -7.51 9.31
C LEU A 49 1.56 -6.32 8.38
N ILE A 50 1.85 -6.48 7.09
CA ILE A 50 1.63 -5.42 6.10
C ILE A 50 0.14 -5.14 5.95
N VAL A 51 -0.66 -6.20 5.78
CA VAL A 51 -2.12 -6.11 5.66
C VAL A 51 -2.72 -5.36 6.86
N THR A 52 -2.29 -5.68 8.08
CA THR A 52 -2.77 -5.00 9.29
C THR A 52 -2.44 -3.51 9.29
N GLU A 53 -1.25 -3.12 8.82
CA GLU A 53 -0.86 -1.71 8.75
C GLU A 53 -1.58 -0.95 7.63
N LEU A 54 -1.81 -1.59 6.49
CA LEU A 54 -2.63 -1.03 5.42
C LEU A 54 -4.05 -0.73 5.92
N TYR A 55 -4.66 -1.63 6.69
CA TYR A 55 -5.98 -1.40 7.27
C TYR A 55 -6.02 -0.29 8.33
N LYS A 56 -4.93 -0.07 9.08
CA LYS A 56 -4.86 1.05 10.04
C LYS A 56 -4.77 2.40 9.35
N LEU A 57 -4.22 2.46 8.15
CA LEU A 57 -4.00 3.69 7.38
C LEU A 57 -5.07 3.92 6.31
N CYS A 58 -5.84 2.88 5.99
CA CYS A 58 -7.06 2.96 5.21
C CYS A 58 -8.07 3.92 5.87
N GLY A 59 -8.41 5.00 5.16
CA GLY A 59 -9.45 5.94 5.56
C GLY A 59 -10.86 5.47 5.21
N ARG A 60 -11.76 6.41 4.91
CA ARG A 60 -13.09 6.08 4.37
C ARG A 60 -12.93 5.55 2.94
N GLY A 61 -13.44 4.34 2.68
CA GLY A 61 -13.59 3.82 1.32
C GLY A 61 -12.41 3.00 0.79
N GLU A 62 -11.62 2.35 1.65
CA GLU A 62 -10.49 1.50 1.23
C GLU A 62 -9.30 2.27 0.62
N GLU A 63 -9.25 3.60 0.81
CA GLU A 63 -8.23 4.47 0.24
C GLU A 63 -7.17 4.87 1.28
N ILE A 64 -5.91 4.93 0.83
CA ILE A 64 -4.76 5.48 1.56
C ILE A 64 -4.23 6.65 0.74
N ASP A 65 -4.38 7.85 1.28
CA ASP A 65 -3.91 9.10 0.68
C ASP A 65 -2.39 9.30 0.83
N ALA A 66 -1.89 10.42 0.31
CA ALA A 66 -0.47 10.77 0.36
C ALA A 66 0.09 10.79 1.79
N ASP A 67 -0.70 11.22 2.79
CA ASP A 67 -0.28 11.24 4.20
C ASP A 67 -0.19 9.82 4.78
N GLY A 68 -1.16 8.96 4.45
CA GLY A 68 -1.12 7.53 4.78
C GLY A 68 0.06 6.81 4.15
N ILE A 69 0.38 7.13 2.88
CA ILE A 69 1.55 6.59 2.17
C ILE A 69 2.85 7.07 2.83
N ALA A 70 2.94 8.34 3.23
CA ALA A 70 4.10 8.85 3.93
C ALA A 70 4.33 8.10 5.26
N LYS A 71 3.25 7.80 6.02
CA LYS A 71 3.30 7.00 7.24
C LYS A 71 3.74 5.55 6.97
N LEU A 72 3.23 4.90 5.91
CA LEU A 72 3.69 3.57 5.48
C LEU A 72 5.19 3.57 5.21
N ARG A 73 5.66 4.53 4.40
CA ARG A 73 7.08 4.67 4.07
C ARG A 73 7.92 4.84 5.33
N GLN A 74 7.57 5.76 6.23
CA GLN A 74 8.30 5.95 7.48
C GLN A 74 8.35 4.70 8.35
N LYS A 75 7.23 3.97 8.46
CA LYS A 75 7.12 2.81 9.34
C LYS A 75 7.94 1.61 8.85
N PHE A 76 8.05 1.43 7.54
CA PHE A 76 8.73 0.27 6.96
C PHE A 76 10.13 0.56 6.38
N ILE A 77 10.51 1.82 6.15
CA ILE A 77 11.90 2.21 5.85
C ILE A 77 12.78 2.12 7.11
N ALA A 78 12.20 2.26 8.29
CA ALA A 78 12.92 2.17 9.57
C ALA A 78 13.19 0.72 10.03
N VAL A 79 12.87 -0.29 9.21
CA VAL A 79 13.01 -1.73 9.49
C VAL A 79 14.18 -2.33 8.71
#